data_AF-A0A0E9LVB0-F1
#
_entry.id   AF-A0A0E9LVB0-F1
#
_cell.length_a   1.000
_cell.length_b   1.000
_cell.length_c   1.000
_cell.angle_alpha   90.00
_cell.angle_beta   90.00
_cell.angle_gamma   90.00
#
_symmetry.space_group_name_H-M   'P 1'
#
loop_
_entity.id
_entity.type
_entity.pdbx_description
1 polymer ?
#
loop_
_entity_poly.entity_id
_entity_poly.type
_entity_poly.pdbx_seq_one_letter_code
_entity_poly.pdbx_strand_id
1 'polypeptide(L)'
;MKRIEFIDQLKALSIFLIVYGHNDYTSDFSEYLSSFRLPLFFILSGFVRKDKSTLDFGAFIQKLGRRLLLPYFLLSLLLYVIWLFVGRHYGEGGTYSPVTNFIGIFYSQGGPQYMDWGIPMWFLTALFCVLLVDFFVARLQRIWQPFVSLLVGLSGYFYFRMVGIHLPWSLDVAWWFIPFILQEDGLRKNGLLTDYQD
;
A
#
# COMPACT_ATOMS: atom_id res chain seq x y z
N MET A 1 -6.21 -25.25 -1.99
CA MET A 1 -6.04 -24.04 -2.81
C MET A 1 -4.57 -23.96 -3.17
N LYS A 2 -4.20 -24.30 -4.42
CA LYS A 2 -2.80 -24.23 -4.87
C LYS A 2 -2.39 -22.76 -4.93
N ARG A 3 -1.21 -22.44 -4.43
CA ARG A 3 -0.62 -21.10 -4.47
C ARG A 3 -0.17 -20.83 -5.91
N ILE A 4 -0.62 -19.74 -6.53
CA ILE A 4 -0.20 -19.38 -7.89
C ILE A 4 1.18 -18.74 -7.81
N GLU A 5 2.22 -19.52 -8.08
CA GLU A 5 3.62 -19.08 -7.95
C GLU A 5 3.92 -17.80 -8.75
N PHE A 6 3.32 -17.66 -9.93
CA PHE A 6 3.46 -16.46 -10.76
C PHE A 6 2.98 -15.17 -10.06
N ILE A 7 1.91 -15.24 -9.25
CA ILE A 7 1.41 -14.07 -8.50
C ILE A 7 2.40 -13.65 -7.42
N ASP A 8 3.04 -14.62 -6.76
CA ASP A 8 4.07 -14.32 -5.76
C ASP A 8 5.34 -13.76 -6.41
N GLN A 9 5.73 -14.27 -7.57
CA GLN A 9 6.83 -13.73 -8.38
C GLN A 9 6.57 -12.28 -8.80
N LEU A 10 5.37 -11.98 -9.27
CA LEU A 10 5.00 -10.61 -9.64
C LEU A 10 4.95 -9.65 -8.44
N LYS A 11 4.55 -10.13 -7.25
CA LYS A 11 4.62 -9.34 -6.00
C LYS A 11 6.06 -9.06 -5.60
N ALA A 12 6.92 -10.07 -5.66
CA ALA A 12 8.34 -9.91 -5.36
C ALA A 12 8.98 -8.93 -6.35
N LEU A 13 8.66 -9.05 -7.64
CA LEU A 13 9.09 -8.10 -8.67
C LEU A 13 8.58 -6.69 -8.37
N SER A 14 7.31 -6.53 -8.00
CA SER A 14 6.74 -5.23 -7.67
C SER A 14 7.40 -4.59 -6.44
N ILE A 15 7.70 -5.36 -5.38
CA ILE A 15 8.45 -4.89 -4.20
C ILE A 15 9.86 -4.48 -4.61
N PHE A 16 10.57 -5.34 -5.35
CA PHE A 16 11.92 -5.05 -5.84
C PHE A 16 11.94 -3.75 -6.63
N LEU A 17 10.97 -3.59 -7.53
CA LEU A 17 10.85 -2.43 -8.37
C LEU A 17 10.51 -1.14 -7.57
N ILE A 18 9.74 -1.24 -6.47
CA ILE A 18 9.47 -0.11 -5.54
C ILE A 18 10.78 0.33 -4.88
N VAL A 19 11.55 -0.60 -4.33
CA VAL A 19 12.85 -0.31 -3.69
C VAL A 19 13.82 0.28 -4.71
N TYR A 20 13.89 -0.28 -5.91
CA TYR A 20 14.73 0.23 -7.00
C TYR A 20 14.39 1.67 -7.37
N GLY A 21 13.09 2.03 -7.41
CA GLY A 21 12.64 3.39 -7.71
C GLY A 21 13.07 4.45 -6.69
N HIS A 22 13.36 4.05 -5.45
CA HIS A 22 13.80 4.94 -4.38
C HIS A 22 15.33 5.16 -4.33
N ASN A 23 16.11 4.54 -5.22
CA ASN A 23 17.58 4.69 -5.28
C ASN A 23 18.04 5.76 -6.29
N ASP A 24 17.30 6.87 -6.42
CA ASP A 24 17.68 8.08 -7.19
C ASP A 24 18.28 7.84 -8.58
N TYR A 25 17.50 7.21 -9.47
CA TYR A 25 17.68 7.43 -10.91
C TYR A 25 16.77 8.58 -11.34
N THR A 26 17.30 9.80 -11.34
CA THR A 26 16.68 11.02 -11.86
C THR A 26 16.46 10.91 -13.36
N SER A 27 15.41 10.21 -13.76
CA SER A 27 14.95 10.11 -15.14
C SER A 27 13.44 9.98 -15.14
N ASP A 28 12.79 10.49 -16.19
CA ASP A 28 11.36 10.31 -16.47
C ASP A 28 10.91 8.83 -16.37
N PHE A 29 11.87 7.92 -16.51
CA PHE A 29 11.70 6.49 -16.33
C PHE A 29 11.29 6.08 -14.89
N SER A 30 11.76 6.79 -13.85
CA SER A 30 11.40 6.47 -12.45
C SER A 30 9.95 6.82 -12.13
N GLU A 31 9.44 7.94 -12.67
CA GLU A 31 8.04 8.35 -12.52
C GLU A 31 7.09 7.45 -13.33
N TYR A 32 7.49 7.07 -14.55
CA TYR A 32 6.77 6.10 -15.35
C TYR A 32 6.68 4.75 -14.65
N LEU A 33 7.80 4.23 -14.14
CA LEU A 33 7.80 2.98 -13.38
C LEU A 33 6.97 3.11 -12.08
N SER A 34 7.00 4.25 -11.38
CA SER A 34 6.16 4.46 -10.17
C SER A 34 4.67 4.30 -10.49
N SER A 35 4.25 4.82 -11.64
CA SER A 35 2.87 4.74 -12.15
C SER A 35 2.40 3.31 -12.44
N PHE A 36 3.30 2.35 -12.65
CA PHE A 36 2.93 0.94 -12.91
C PHE A 36 3.15 0.04 -11.69
N ARG A 37 4.23 0.24 -10.94
CA ARG A 37 4.66 -0.64 -9.83
C ARG A 37 3.67 -0.65 -8.67
N LEU A 38 3.21 0.53 -8.27
CA LEU A 38 2.29 0.68 -7.15
C LEU A 38 0.91 0.11 -7.49
N PRO A 39 0.23 0.49 -8.60
CA PRO A 39 -1.03 -0.15 -8.99
C PRO A 39 -0.89 -1.66 -9.15
N LEU A 40 0.17 -2.15 -9.80
CA LEU A 40 0.36 -3.58 -10.01
C LEU A 40 0.45 -4.33 -8.68
N PHE A 41 1.21 -3.81 -7.71
CA PHE A 41 1.28 -4.43 -6.39
C PHE A 41 -0.08 -4.43 -5.67
N PHE A 42 -0.82 -3.31 -5.72
CA PHE A 42 -2.14 -3.20 -5.08
C PHE A 42 -3.13 -4.19 -5.69
N ILE A 43 -3.16 -4.28 -7.03
CA ILE A 43 -3.96 -5.26 -7.77
C ILE A 43 -3.56 -6.66 -7.30
N LEU A 44 -2.27 -7.03 -7.39
CA LEU A 44 -1.74 -8.34 -6.95
C LEU A 44 -2.05 -8.69 -5.49
N SER A 45 -2.12 -7.70 -4.61
CA SER A 45 -2.43 -7.90 -3.19
C SER A 45 -3.89 -8.25 -2.93
N GLY A 46 -4.80 -7.85 -3.82
CA GLY A 46 -6.19 -8.28 -3.84
C GLY A 46 -6.38 -9.76 -4.23
N PHE A 47 -5.50 -10.32 -5.07
CA PHE A 47 -5.52 -11.71 -5.60
C PHE A 47 -5.46 -12.86 -4.58
N VAL A 48 -5.54 -12.62 -3.27
CA VAL A 48 -5.48 -13.71 -2.29
C VAL A 48 -6.76 -13.82 -1.47
N ARG A 49 -7.79 -13.01 -1.76
CA ARG A 49 -8.94 -12.93 -0.86
C ARG A 49 -10.08 -13.85 -1.27
N LYS A 50 -10.47 -14.70 -0.31
CA LYS A 50 -11.78 -15.38 -0.25
C LYS A 50 -12.89 -14.35 -0.04
N ASP A 51 -14.12 -14.75 -0.34
CA ASP A 51 -15.31 -13.92 -0.22
C ASP A 51 -15.38 -13.21 1.15
N LYS A 52 -15.38 -11.87 1.11
CA LYS A 52 -15.26 -11.01 2.30
C LYS A 52 -16.63 -10.69 2.91
N SER A 53 -17.69 -10.95 2.16
CA SER A 53 -19.08 -10.63 2.52
C SER A 53 -19.53 -11.33 3.80
N THR A 54 -18.96 -12.49 4.12
CA THR A 54 -19.30 -13.31 5.29
C THR A 54 -18.25 -13.28 6.41
N LEU A 55 -17.15 -12.55 6.22
CA LEU A 55 -16.07 -12.47 7.22
C LEU A 55 -16.44 -11.51 8.35
N ASP A 56 -16.20 -11.91 9.60
CA ASP A 56 -16.26 -11.01 10.75
C ASP A 56 -15.21 -9.89 10.62
N PHE A 57 -15.60 -8.66 11.01
CA PHE A 57 -14.73 -7.50 10.93
C PHE A 57 -13.57 -7.55 11.90
N GLY A 58 -13.81 -8.01 13.14
CA GLY A 58 -12.76 -8.16 14.15
C GLY A 58 -11.69 -9.16 13.70
N ALA A 59 -12.12 -10.33 13.23
CA ALA A 59 -11.21 -11.34 12.68
C ALA A 59 -10.44 -10.83 11.46
N PHE A 60 -11.11 -10.06 10.58
CA PHE A 60 -10.48 -9.47 9.40
C PHE A 60 -9.39 -8.45 9.78
N ILE A 61 -9.72 -7.46 10.62
CA ILE A 61 -8.76 -6.40 11.00
C ILE A 61 -7.60 -6.97 11.81
N GLN A 62 -7.84 -7.96 12.68
CA GLN A 62 -6.79 -8.63 13.43
C GLN A 62 -5.82 -9.37 12.51
N LYS A 63 -6.34 -10.12 11.54
CA LYS A 63 -5.52 -10.83 10.56
C LYS A 63 -4.73 -9.86 9.68
N LEU A 64 -5.37 -8.78 9.25
CA LEU A 64 -4.74 -7.74 8.43
C LEU A 64 -3.64 -7.00 9.21
N GLY A 65 -3.91 -6.61 10.45
CA GLY A 65 -2.96 -5.97 11.35
C GLY A 65 -1.75 -6.85 11.65
N ARG A 66 -1.95 -8.13 11.96
CA ARG A 66 -0.83 -9.08 12.16
C ARG A 66 0.02 -9.29 10.90
N ARG A 67 -0.60 -9.25 9.72
CA ARG A 67 0.09 -9.47 8.45
C ARG A 67 0.84 -8.23 7.95
N LEU A 68 0.34 -7.02 8.22
CA LEU A 68 0.87 -5.78 7.65
C LEU A 68 1.41 -4.82 8.71
N LEU A 69 0.61 -4.48 9.72
CA LEU A 69 0.99 -3.48 10.73
C LEU A 69 2.07 -4.00 11.68
N LEU A 70 1.98 -5.26 12.13
CA LEU A 70 3.00 -5.84 12.99
C LEU A 70 4.39 -5.84 12.34
N PRO A 71 4.60 -6.39 11.13
CA PRO A 71 5.91 -6.32 10.48
C PRO A 71 6.32 -4.87 10.15
N TYR A 72 5.36 -4.00 9.81
CA TYR A 72 5.63 -2.57 9.63
C TYR A 72 6.23 -1.95 10.89
N PHE A 73 5.54 -1.98 12.03
CA PHE A 73 6.00 -1.31 13.25
C PHE A 73 7.33 -1.88 13.76
N LEU A 74 7.53 -3.20 13.67
CA LEU A 74 8.79 -3.84 14.06
C LEU A 74 9.96 -3.37 13.19
N LEU A 75 9.78 -3.36 11.86
CA LEU A 75 10.81 -2.91 10.92
C LEU A 75 11.04 -1.41 11.01
N SER A 76 9.98 -0.60 11.11
CA SER A 76 10.08 0.86 11.25
C SER A 76 10.82 1.26 12.50
N LEU A 77 10.55 0.61 13.64
CA LEU A 77 11.28 0.87 14.88
C LEU A 77 12.75 0.46 14.76
N LEU A 78 13.04 -0.71 14.17
CA LEU A 78 14.40 -1.18 13.94
C LEU A 78 15.18 -0.22 13.04
N LEU A 79 14.60 0.17 11.90
CA LEU A 79 15.19 1.10 10.94
C LEU A 79 15.37 2.48 11.55
N TYR A 80 14.39 2.98 12.31
CA TYR A 80 14.52 4.24 13.03
C TYR A 80 15.67 4.21 14.03
N VAL A 81 15.83 3.14 14.81
CA VAL A 81 16.95 3.00 15.76
C VAL A 81 18.30 2.98 15.03
N ILE A 82 18.41 2.21 13.94
CA ILE A 82 19.63 2.17 13.12
C ILE A 82 19.93 3.57 12.55
N TRP A 83 18.93 4.24 11.99
CA TRP A 83 19.06 5.60 11.47
C TRP A 83 19.44 6.59 12.58
N LEU A 84 18.85 6.48 13.77
CA LEU A 84 19.09 7.39 14.89
C LEU A 84 20.52 7.33 15.42
N PHE A 85 21.16 6.16 15.41
CA PHE A 85 22.53 6.00 15.92
C PHE A 85 23.60 5.97 14.83
N VAL A 86 23.22 5.68 13.59
CA VAL A 86 24.15 5.52 12.46
C VAL A 86 23.74 6.45 11.33
N GLY A 87 22.61 6.19 10.68
CA GLY A 87 22.21 6.84 9.42
C GLY A 87 22.22 8.37 9.45
N ARG A 88 21.72 8.98 10.53
CA ARG A 88 21.65 10.45 10.68
C ARG A 88 23.00 11.14 10.80
N HIS A 89 24.08 10.39 11.00
CA HIS A 89 25.44 10.93 11.13
C HIS A 89 26.20 10.92 9.79
N TYR A 90 25.58 10.43 8.71
CA TYR A 90 26.17 10.34 7.38
C TYR A 90 25.22 10.89 6.30
N GLY A 91 25.78 11.48 5.24
CA GLY A 91 24.99 12.01 4.11
C GLY A 91 24.00 13.10 4.50
N GLU A 92 22.86 13.18 3.80
CA GLU A 92 21.77 14.12 4.11
C GLU A 92 20.94 13.75 5.34
N GLY A 93 21.20 12.60 5.97
CA GLY A 93 20.40 12.09 7.09
C GLY A 93 20.43 12.95 8.36
N GLY A 94 21.38 13.88 8.46
CA GLY A 94 21.45 14.85 9.57
C GLY A 94 20.46 16.02 9.45
N THR A 95 19.78 16.16 8.31
CA THR A 95 18.92 17.32 7.99
C THR A 95 17.58 17.26 8.71
N TYR A 96 17.08 16.05 9.02
CA TYR A 96 15.73 15.86 9.55
C TYR A 96 15.72 15.61 11.06
N SER A 97 14.71 16.17 11.73
CA SER A 97 14.54 16.03 13.18
C SER A 97 14.29 14.57 13.60
N PRO A 98 15.01 14.05 14.62
CA PRO A 98 14.75 12.74 15.19
C PRO A 98 13.34 12.57 15.74
N VAL A 99 12.75 13.65 16.26
CA VAL A 99 11.38 13.64 16.81
C VAL A 99 10.36 13.53 15.68
N THR A 100 10.55 14.28 14.60
CA THR A 100 9.67 14.22 13.42
C THR A 100 9.73 12.84 12.77
N ASN A 101 10.92 12.25 12.66
CA ASN A 101 11.10 10.90 12.14
C ASN A 101 10.49 9.81 13.05
N PHE A 102 10.52 10.01 14.37
CA PHE A 102 9.83 9.14 15.32
C PHE A 102 8.31 9.22 15.17
N ILE A 103 7.75 10.43 15.04
CA ILE A 103 6.33 10.64 14.72
C ILE A 103 5.97 9.94 13.40
N GLY A 104 6.91 9.93 12.44
CA GLY A 104 6.76 9.25 11.17
C GLY A 104 6.49 7.76 11.24
N ILE A 105 6.89 7.06 12.32
CA ILE A 105 6.50 5.65 12.54
C ILE A 105 4.98 5.50 12.66
N PHE A 106 4.29 6.52 13.18
CA PHE A 106 2.84 6.52 13.35
C PHE A 106 2.13 7.26 12.22
N TYR A 107 2.74 8.33 11.71
CA TYR A 107 2.17 9.16 10.65
C TYR A 107 2.30 8.50 9.27
N SER A 108 3.40 7.77 9.03
CA SER A 108 3.68 6.95 7.85
C SER A 108 3.37 7.66 6.53
N GLN A 109 4.23 8.62 6.15
CA GLN A 109 4.15 9.36 4.88
C GLN A 109 5.37 9.16 4.00
N GLY A 110 5.13 9.01 2.70
CA GLY A 110 6.14 8.67 1.69
C GLY A 110 7.15 9.76 1.34
N GLY A 111 7.66 10.52 2.31
CA GLY A 111 8.71 11.52 2.13
C GLY A 111 9.78 11.48 3.22
N PRO A 112 10.98 12.01 2.94
CA PRO A 112 12.13 11.95 3.86
C PRO A 112 11.88 12.75 5.15
N GLN A 113 10.98 13.75 5.13
CA GLN A 113 10.64 14.55 6.30
C GLN A 113 10.23 13.72 7.53
N TYR A 114 9.48 12.63 7.31
CA TYR A 114 8.96 11.77 8.38
C TYR A 114 9.56 10.37 8.35
N MET A 115 10.11 9.91 7.22
CA MET A 115 10.52 8.52 7.04
C MET A 115 11.91 8.40 6.42
N ASP A 116 12.84 9.26 6.82
CA ASP A 116 14.23 9.23 6.34
C ASP A 116 14.92 7.87 6.61
N TRP A 117 14.48 7.19 7.67
CA TRP A 117 14.90 5.83 8.03
C TRP A 117 14.41 4.73 7.08
N GLY A 118 13.44 4.99 6.21
CA GLY A 118 12.88 3.94 5.35
C GLY A 118 11.61 4.36 4.63
N ILE A 119 11.74 5.31 3.69
CA ILE A 119 10.62 5.83 2.90
C ILE A 119 9.70 4.71 2.39
N PRO A 120 10.18 3.63 1.72
CA PRO A 120 9.29 2.61 1.13
C PRO A 120 8.30 1.95 2.10
N MET A 121 8.52 2.04 3.42
CA MET A 121 7.66 1.45 4.44
C MET A 121 6.24 2.04 4.46
N TRP A 122 6.03 3.27 3.94
CA TRP A 122 4.70 3.90 3.86
C TRP A 122 3.69 3.04 3.10
N PHE A 123 4.19 2.24 2.15
CA PHE A 123 3.41 1.35 1.31
C PHE A 123 2.61 0.31 2.14
N LEU A 124 3.15 -0.21 3.24
CA LEU A 124 2.47 -1.24 4.05
C LEU A 124 1.23 -0.69 4.76
N THR A 125 1.31 0.52 5.29
CA THR A 125 0.19 1.19 5.95
C THR A 125 -0.85 1.65 4.94
N ALA A 126 -0.41 2.11 3.76
CA ALA A 126 -1.31 2.42 2.64
C ALA A 126 -2.09 1.17 2.21
N LEU A 127 -1.42 0.02 2.06
CA LEU A 127 -2.06 -1.26 1.74
C LEU A 127 -3.08 -1.70 2.79
N PHE A 128 -2.77 -1.50 4.07
CA PHE A 128 -3.72 -1.74 5.15
C PHE A 128 -5.01 -0.91 4.94
N CYS A 129 -4.88 0.39 4.68
CA CYS A 129 -6.00 1.29 4.44
C CYS A 129 -6.83 0.89 3.21
N VAL A 130 -6.17 0.58 2.09
CA VAL A 130 -6.85 0.15 0.87
C VAL A 130 -7.66 -1.13 1.10
N LEU A 131 -7.06 -2.14 1.76
CA LEU A 131 -7.74 -3.41 2.03
C LEU A 131 -8.88 -3.28 3.05
N LEU A 132 -8.79 -2.28 3.93
CA LEU A 132 -9.85 -1.93 4.87
C LEU A 132 -11.05 -1.30 4.14
N VAL A 133 -10.83 -0.35 3.23
CA VAL A 133 -11.93 0.23 2.44
C VAL A 133 -12.57 -0.82 1.55
N ASP A 134 -11.74 -1.64 0.88
CA ASP A 134 -12.24 -2.72 0.04
C ASP A 134 -13.09 -3.75 0.82
N PHE A 135 -12.78 -4.01 2.10
CA PHE A 135 -13.62 -4.85 2.95
C PHE A 135 -15.04 -4.30 3.13
N PHE A 136 -15.21 -2.98 3.23
CA PHE A 136 -16.54 -2.37 3.31
C PHE A 136 -17.23 -2.36 1.96
N VAL A 137 -16.51 -2.01 0.89
CA VAL A 137 -17.04 -1.99 -0.48
C VAL A 137 -17.54 -3.38 -0.90
N ALA A 138 -16.83 -4.44 -0.54
CA ALA A 138 -17.21 -5.82 -0.85
C ALA A 138 -18.55 -6.26 -0.21
N ARG A 139 -19.09 -5.52 0.77
CA ARG A 139 -20.42 -5.77 1.37
C ARG A 139 -21.56 -5.06 0.64
N LEU A 140 -21.25 -4.11 -0.23
CA LEU A 140 -22.25 -3.47 -1.06
C LEU A 140 -22.74 -4.45 -2.12
N GLN A 141 -23.97 -4.25 -2.61
CA GLN A 141 -24.45 -5.02 -3.75
C GLN A 141 -23.52 -4.82 -4.94
N ARG A 142 -23.28 -5.88 -5.70
CA ARG A 142 -22.28 -5.93 -6.77
C ARG A 142 -22.40 -4.78 -7.77
N ILE A 143 -23.62 -4.35 -8.08
CA ILE A 143 -23.86 -3.25 -9.01
C ILE A 143 -23.27 -1.92 -8.51
N TRP A 144 -23.21 -1.69 -7.19
CA TRP A 144 -22.73 -0.45 -6.59
C TRP A 144 -21.22 -0.41 -6.35
N GLN A 145 -20.57 -1.57 -6.25
CA GLN A 145 -19.14 -1.68 -5.96
C GLN A 145 -18.28 -0.79 -6.89
N PRO A 146 -18.36 -0.89 -8.24
CA PRO A 146 -17.53 -0.08 -9.12
C PRO A 146 -17.81 1.42 -8.98
N PHE A 147 -19.07 1.83 -8.79
CA PHE A 147 -19.43 3.23 -8.61
C PHE A 147 -18.86 3.80 -7.32
N VAL A 148 -18.99 3.08 -6.20
CA VAL A 148 -18.46 3.53 -4.91
C VAL A 148 -16.94 3.59 -4.95
N SER A 149 -16.26 2.61 -5.52
CA SER A 149 -14.79 2.68 -5.62
C SER A 149 -14.31 3.80 -6.53
N LEU A 150 -14.99 4.04 -7.66
CA LEU A 150 -14.67 5.19 -8.52
C LEU A 150 -14.86 6.51 -7.77
N LEU A 151 -15.97 6.67 -7.03
CA LEU A 151 -16.22 7.86 -6.22
C LEU A 151 -15.15 8.06 -5.15
N VAL A 152 -14.73 6.99 -4.45
CA VAL A 152 -13.65 7.07 -3.46
C VAL A 152 -12.33 7.46 -4.13
N GLY A 153 -11.98 6.85 -5.27
CA GLY A 153 -10.77 7.19 -6.02
C GLY A 153 -10.74 8.65 -6.51
N LEU A 154 -11.85 9.14 -7.07
CA LEU A 154 -11.98 10.53 -7.49
C LEU A 154 -11.92 11.48 -6.30
N SER A 155 -12.56 11.15 -5.18
CA SER A 155 -12.51 11.97 -3.97
C SER A 155 -11.09 12.09 -3.43
N GLY A 156 -10.29 11.01 -3.47
CA GLY A 156 -8.87 11.04 -3.10
C GLY A 156 -8.06 11.96 -3.99
N TYR A 157 -8.28 11.91 -5.31
CA TYR A 157 -7.62 12.80 -6.26
C TYR A 157 -7.94 14.28 -6.01
N PHE A 158 -9.23 14.61 -5.84
CA PHE A 158 -9.63 15.99 -5.57
C PHE A 158 -9.12 16.46 -4.21
N TYR A 159 -9.15 15.60 -3.19
CA TYR A 159 -8.59 15.90 -1.87
C TYR A 159 -7.11 16.25 -1.96
N PHE A 160 -6.32 15.42 -2.65
CA PHE A 160 -4.90 15.66 -2.87
C PHE A 160 -4.65 16.99 -3.58
N ARG A 161 -5.45 17.30 -4.62
CA ARG A 161 -5.30 18.53 -5.42
C ARG A 161 -5.76 19.81 -4.71
N MET A 162 -6.75 19.73 -3.81
CA MET A 162 -7.38 20.90 -3.19
C MET A 162 -6.87 21.19 -1.79
N VAL A 163 -6.65 20.16 -0.97
CA VAL A 163 -6.35 20.31 0.46
C VAL A 163 -4.84 20.34 0.71
N GLY A 164 -4.06 19.58 -0.06
CA GLY A 164 -2.59 19.56 0.07
C GLY A 164 -2.07 19.05 1.42
N ILE A 165 -2.94 18.49 2.27
CA ILE A 165 -2.58 17.93 3.58
C ILE A 165 -2.56 16.41 3.48
N HIS A 166 -1.40 15.80 3.74
CA HIS A 166 -1.26 14.36 3.79
C HIS A 166 -2.04 13.76 4.98
N LEU A 167 -2.73 12.64 4.74
CA LEU A 167 -3.53 11.96 5.77
C LEU A 167 -2.75 10.80 6.34
N PRO A 168 -2.76 10.54 7.67
CA PRO A 168 -1.99 9.46 8.28
C PRO A 168 -2.09 8.14 7.50
N TRP A 169 -0.98 7.42 7.41
CA TRP A 169 -0.86 6.14 6.71
C TRP A 169 -0.93 6.25 5.19
N SER A 170 -0.56 7.42 4.66
CA SER A 170 -0.67 7.78 3.25
C SER A 170 -2.06 7.46 2.70
N LEU A 171 -3.08 7.72 3.51
CA LEU A 171 -4.48 7.41 3.19
C LEU A 171 -4.97 8.21 1.97
N ASP A 172 -4.49 9.45 1.84
CA ASP A 172 -4.68 10.33 0.71
C ASP A 172 -4.17 9.71 -0.60
N VAL A 173 -3.02 9.02 -0.54
CA VAL A 173 -2.44 8.29 -1.68
C VAL A 173 -3.14 6.95 -1.89
N ALA A 174 -3.49 6.25 -0.81
CA ALA A 174 -4.16 4.95 -0.82
C ALA A 174 -5.50 4.98 -1.58
N TRP A 175 -6.31 6.02 -1.37
CA TRP A 175 -7.65 6.09 -1.95
C TRP A 175 -7.67 6.12 -3.47
N TRP A 176 -6.63 6.67 -4.11
CA TRP A 176 -6.46 6.63 -5.57
C TRP A 176 -6.40 5.20 -6.15
N PHE A 177 -5.91 4.23 -5.37
CA PHE A 177 -5.71 2.86 -5.85
C PHE A 177 -6.93 1.93 -5.67
N ILE A 178 -7.97 2.39 -4.97
CA ILE A 178 -9.16 1.59 -4.64
C ILE A 178 -9.93 1.09 -5.87
N PRO A 179 -10.13 1.87 -6.95
CA PRO A 179 -10.80 1.39 -8.17
C PRO A 179 -10.14 0.15 -8.79
N PHE A 180 -8.81 0.05 -8.72
CA PHE A 180 -8.05 -1.01 -9.38
C PHE A 180 -8.22 -2.38 -8.72
N ILE A 181 -8.50 -2.42 -7.41
CA ILE A 181 -8.70 -3.68 -6.66
C ILE A 181 -10.08 -4.29 -6.95
N LEU A 182 -11.10 -3.48 -7.24
CA LEU A 182 -12.42 -4.03 -7.57
C LEU A 182 -12.49 -4.64 -8.96
N GLN A 183 -11.76 -4.07 -9.93
CA GLN A 183 -11.72 -4.60 -11.28
C GLN A 183 -11.19 -6.04 -11.26
N GLU A 184 -10.31 -6.35 -10.31
CA GLU A 184 -9.75 -7.68 -10.07
C GLU A 184 -10.77 -8.67 -9.47
N ASP A 185 -11.54 -8.30 -8.43
CA ASP A 185 -12.61 -9.14 -7.88
C ASP A 185 -13.66 -9.49 -8.96
N GLY A 186 -13.88 -8.59 -9.93
CA GLY A 186 -14.71 -8.84 -11.12
C GLY A 186 -14.11 -9.86 -12.10
N LEU A 187 -12.81 -9.77 -12.39
CA LEU A 187 -12.08 -10.66 -13.30
C LEU A 187 -12.01 -12.10 -12.79
N ARG A 188 -11.83 -12.30 -11.49
CA ARG A 188 -11.87 -13.62 -10.84
C ARG A 188 -13.22 -14.31 -10.99
N LYS A 189 -14.29 -13.58 -10.68
CA LYS A 189 -15.65 -14.13 -10.68
C LYS A 189 -16.16 -14.45 -12.08
N ASN A 190 -15.59 -13.83 -13.11
CA ASN A 190 -15.92 -14.10 -14.51
C ASN A 190 -15.07 -15.24 -15.12
N GLY A 191 -14.25 -15.93 -14.32
CA GLY A 191 -13.46 -17.08 -14.78
C GLY A 191 -12.29 -16.73 -15.70
N LEU A 192 -11.98 -15.45 -15.89
CA LEU A 192 -10.83 -15.00 -16.70
C LEU A 192 -9.49 -15.21 -15.97
N LEU A 193 -9.55 -15.30 -14.64
CA LEU A 193 -8.46 -15.73 -13.78
C LEU A 193 -8.91 -17.06 -13.16
N THR A 194 -8.75 -18.15 -13.90
CA THR A 194 -9.04 -19.49 -13.40
C THR A 194 -8.10 -19.80 -12.23
N ASP A 195 -8.65 -20.33 -11.13
CA ASP A 195 -7.88 -21.27 -10.32
C ASP A 195 -7.51 -22.39 -11.31
N TYR A 196 -6.25 -22.45 -11.74
CA TYR A 196 -5.73 -23.56 -12.55
C TYR A 196 -5.88 -24.83 -11.70
N GLN A 197 -7.04 -25.48 -11.81
CA GLN A 197 -7.28 -26.84 -11.37
C GLN A 197 -6.86 -27.76 -12.50
N ASP A 198 -5.54 -27.94 -12.61
CA ASP A 198 -4.91 -29.14 -13.14
C ASP A 198 -3.80 -29.56 -12.16
#